data_AF-A0A1Y2JXU2-F1
#
_entry.id   AF-A0A1Y2JXU2-F1
#
_cell.length_a   1.000
_cell.length_b   1.000
_cell.length_c   1.000
_cell.angle_alpha   90.00
_cell.angle_beta   90.00
_cell.angle_gamma   90.00
#
_symmetry.space_group_name_H-M   'P 1'
#
loop_
_entity.id
_entity.type
_entity.pdbx_description
1 polymer ?
#
loop_
_entity_poly.entity_id
_entity_poly.type
_entity_poly.pdbx_seq_one_letter_code
_entity_poly.pdbx_strand_id
1 'polypeptide(L)' 'MLLSEKFNERTIANMDVALERACRLMPVAFEAHPARKFVAEKIVECASLHTQTLGGLTEAGRRAVAEIAAEIAESN' A
#
# COMPACT_ATOMS: atom_id res chain seq x y z
N MET A 1 9.60 9.48 -11.73
CA MET A 1 10.09 8.09 -11.88
C MET A 1 8.89 7.21 -12.15
N LEU A 2 8.89 6.46 -13.25
CA LEU A 2 7.81 5.54 -13.59
C LEU A 2 8.06 4.18 -12.94
N LEU A 3 7.03 3.53 -12.40
CA LEU A 3 7.18 2.18 -11.82
C LEU A 3 7.65 1.16 -12.86
N SER A 4 7.24 1.34 -14.13
CA SER A 4 7.68 0.53 -15.28
C SER A 4 9.16 0.66 -15.62
N GLU A 5 9.85 1.69 -15.14
CA GLU A 5 11.31 1.80 -15.29
C GLU A 5 12.07 0.99 -14.24
N LYS A 6 11.41 0.64 -13.11
CA LYS A 6 12.04 -0.01 -11.95
C LYS A 6 11.62 -1.45 -11.74
N PHE A 7 10.40 -1.78 -12.13
CA PHE A 7 9.77 -3.06 -11.86
C PHE A 7 9.23 -3.67 -13.14
N ASN A 8 9.31 -5.00 -13.23
CA ASN A 8 8.67 -5.73 -14.33
C ASN A 8 7.14 -5.70 -14.19
N GLU A 9 6.43 -6.02 -15.28
CA GLU A 9 4.96 -6.00 -15.34
C GLU A 9 4.29 -6.87 -14.28
N ARG A 10 4.86 -8.04 -13.96
CA ARG A 10 4.34 -8.92 -12.91
C ARG A 10 4.40 -8.25 -11.54
N THR A 11 5.49 -7.57 -11.23
CA THR A 11 5.66 -6.85 -9.97
C THR A 11 4.67 -5.69 -9.89
N ILE A 12 4.46 -4.95 -10.99
CA ILE A 12 3.47 -3.87 -11.06
C ILE A 12 2.05 -4.42 -10.85
N ALA A 13 1.68 -5.50 -11.53
CA ALA A 13 0.38 -6.14 -11.33
C ALA A 13 0.19 -6.62 -9.88
N ASN A 14 1.24 -7.13 -9.24
CA ASN A 14 1.16 -7.51 -7.82
C ASN A 14 0.97 -6.27 -6.90
N MET A 15 1.61 -5.14 -7.21
CA MET A 15 1.42 -3.88 -6.47
C MET A 15 -0.02 -3.38 -6.60
N ASP A 16 -0.60 -3.42 -7.80
CA ASP A 16 -1.98 -3.00 -8.05
C ASP A 16 -2.97 -3.85 -7.25
N VAL A 17 -2.78 -5.19 -7.27
CA VAL A 17 -3.63 -6.11 -6.49
C VAL A 17 -3.45 -5.89 -4.99
N ALA A 18 -2.23 -5.67 -4.51
CA ALA A 18 -1.96 -5.37 -3.10
C ALA A 18 -2.61 -4.06 -2.65
N LEU A 19 -2.52 -3.01 -3.48
CA LEU A 19 -3.14 -1.71 -3.22
C LEU A 19 -4.67 -1.84 -3.18
N GLU A 20 -5.27 -2.53 -4.14
CA GLU A 20 -6.71 -2.78 -4.15
C GLU A 20 -7.18 -3.50 -2.88
N ARG A 21 -6.45 -4.54 -2.46
CA ARG A 21 -6.76 -5.29 -1.24
C ARG A 21 -6.66 -4.42 0.01
N ALA A 22 -5.63 -3.58 0.10
CA ALA A 22 -5.45 -2.67 1.22
C ALA A 22 -6.57 -1.61 1.26
N CYS A 23 -6.93 -1.03 0.11
CA CYS A 23 -8.01 -0.07 0.01
C CYS A 23 -9.35 -0.60 0.52
N ARG A 24 -9.65 -1.88 0.31
CA ARG A 24 -10.88 -2.52 0.81
C ARG A 24 -10.93 -2.63 2.34
N LEU A 25 -9.79 -2.52 3.01
CA LEU A 25 -9.68 -2.56 4.47
C LEU A 25 -9.71 -1.16 5.11
N MET A 26 -9.66 -0.09 4.30
CA MET A 26 -9.64 1.27 4.82
C MET A 26 -11.00 1.65 5.43
N PRO A 27 -11.03 2.20 6.67
CA PRO A 27 -12.20 2.82 7.25
C PRO A 27 -12.77 3.94 6.37
N VAL A 28 -14.09 4.09 6.38
CA VAL A 28 -14.81 5.15 5.64
C VAL A 28 -14.39 6.55 6.07
N ALA A 29 -13.93 6.70 7.33
CA ALA A 29 -13.44 7.97 7.87
C ALA A 29 -12.13 8.46 7.23
N PHE A 30 -11.46 7.64 6.41
CA PHE A 30 -10.20 8.03 5.79
C PHE A 30 -10.46 8.95 4.61
N GLU A 31 -9.67 10.02 4.51
CA GLU A 31 -9.59 10.76 3.25
C GLU A 31 -8.99 9.83 2.18
N ALA A 32 -9.85 9.34 1.30
CA ALA A 32 -9.55 8.23 0.40
C ALA A 32 -8.33 8.49 -0.51
N HIS A 33 -8.07 9.75 -0.88
CA HIS A 33 -6.95 10.10 -1.75
C HIS A 33 -5.60 10.12 -1.00
N PRO A 34 -5.42 10.87 0.11
CA PRO A 34 -4.20 10.83 0.92
C PRO A 34 -3.87 9.43 1.46
N ALA A 35 -4.86 8.73 2.01
CA ALA A 35 -4.65 7.40 2.59
C ALA A 35 -4.22 6.37 1.53
N ARG A 36 -4.87 6.38 0.36
CA ARG A 36 -4.48 5.50 -0.76
C ARG A 36 -3.08 5.80 -1.28
N LYS A 37 -2.68 7.07 -1.33
CA LYS A 37 -1.33 7.46 -1.74
C LYS A 37 -0.28 6.92 -0.78
N PHE A 38 -0.49 7.09 0.52
CA PHE A 38 0.42 6.56 1.56
C PHE A 38 0.58 5.04 1.45
N VAL A 39 -0.53 4.31 1.32
CA VAL A 39 -0.51 2.85 1.16
C VAL A 39 0.27 2.44 -0.10
N ALA A 40 0.08 3.14 -1.23
CA ALA A 40 0.82 2.88 -2.46
C ALA A 40 2.33 3.12 -2.29
N GLU A 41 2.72 4.19 -1.60
CA GLU A 41 4.14 4.49 -1.31
C GLU A 41 4.79 3.39 -0.47
N LYS A 42 4.10 2.88 0.56
CA LYS A 42 4.58 1.76 1.39
C LYS A 42 4.74 0.46 0.62
N ILE A 43 3.83 0.18 -0.31
CA ILE A 43 3.95 -0.99 -1.22
C ILE A 43 5.18 -0.85 -2.13
N VAL A 44 5.42 0.35 -2.69
CA VAL A 44 6.57 0.62 -3.56
C VAL A 44 7.89 0.56 -2.78
N GLU A 45 7.91 1.06 -1.54
CA GLU A 45 9.05 0.95 -0.62
C GLU A 45 9.38 -0.52 -0.34
N CYS A 46 8.37 -1.33 0.03
CA CYS A 46 8.52 -2.75 0.28
C CYS A 46 9.06 -3.52 -0.94
N ALA A 47 8.54 -3.22 -2.13
CA ALA A 47 9.03 -3.81 -3.38
C ALA A 47 10.48 -3.45 -3.71
N SER A 48 10.91 -2.26 -3.28
CA SER A 48 12.26 -1.77 -3.51
C SER A 48 13.27 -2.37 -2.54
N LEU A 49 12.87 -2.59 -1.28
CA LEU A 49 13.79 -2.91 -0.20
C LEU A 49 13.68 -4.35 0.32
N HIS A 50 12.54 -5.02 0.13
CA HIS A 50 12.23 -6.25 0.87
C HIS A 50 11.75 -7.39 -0.03
N THR A 51 10.62 -7.24 -0.72
CA THR A 51 10.02 -8.35 -1.50
C THR A 51 9.10 -7.85 -2.60
N GLN A 52 9.10 -8.55 -3.73
CA GLN A 52 8.21 -8.28 -4.88
C GLN A 52 7.07 -9.30 -5.01
N THR A 53 6.91 -10.18 -4.02
CA THR A 53 5.85 -11.19 -4.01
C THR A 53 4.51 -10.56 -3.67
N LEU A 54 3.42 -11.06 -4.25
CA LEU A 54 2.07 -10.59 -3.95
C LEU A 54 1.75 -10.67 -2.44
N GLY A 55 2.19 -11.74 -1.77
CA GLY A 55 1.97 -11.92 -0.33
C GLY A 55 2.64 -10.83 0.50
N GLY A 56 3.93 -10.57 0.26
CA GLY A 56 4.66 -9.54 0.99
C GLY A 56 4.16 -8.12 0.72
N LEU A 57 3.80 -7.82 -0.54
CA LEU A 57 3.20 -6.53 -0.89
C LEU A 57 1.81 -6.33 -0.27
N THR A 58 1.01 -7.40 -0.20
CA THR A 58 -0.30 -7.36 0.48
C THR A 58 -0.12 -7.06 1.97
N GLU A 59 0.87 -7.67 2.62
CA GLU A 59 1.16 -7.43 4.04
C GLU A 59 1.64 -6.00 4.30
N ALA A 60 2.51 -5.46 3.43
CA ALA A 60 2.92 -4.06 3.51
C ALA A 60 1.73 -3.10 3.40
N GLY A 61 0.79 -3.36 2.48
CA GLY A 61 -0.44 -2.58 2.35
C GLY A 61 -1.33 -2.66 3.60
N ARG A 62 -1.49 -3.85 4.19
CA ARG A 62 -2.26 -4.03 5.43
C ARG A 62 -1.67 -3.26 6.60
N ARG A 63 -0.34 -3.31 6.76
CA ARG A 63 0.37 -2.55 7.80
C ARG A 63 0.17 -1.05 7.64
N ALA A 64 0.31 -0.53 6.42
CA ALA A 64 0.09 0.89 6.14
C ALA A 64 -1.34 1.35 6.50
N VAL A 65 -2.36 0.52 6.22
CA VAL A 65 -3.74 0.82 6.65
C VAL A 65 -3.88 0.84 8.17
N ALA A 66 -3.23 -0.10 8.87
CA ALA A 66 -3.25 -0.16 10.33
C ALA A 66 -2.53 1.04 10.96
N GLU A 67 -1.42 1.51 10.37
CA GLU A 67 -0.69 2.72 10.79
C GLU A 67 -1.60 3.95 10.73
N ILE A 68 -2.25 4.20 9.57
CA ILE A 68 -3.20 5.33 9.42
C ILE A 68 -4.37 5.20 10.41
N ALA A 69 -4.88 3.98 10.62
CA ALA A 69 -5.99 3.74 11.54
C ALA A 69 -5.61 4.09 12.98
N ALA A 70 -4.38 3.75 13.39
CA ALA A 70 -3.87 4.10 14.71
C ALA A 70 -3.70 5.62 14.87
N GLU A 71 -3.14 6.31 13.88
CA GLU A 71 -2.97 7.77 13.91
C GLU A 71 -4.31 8.53 14.07
N ILE A 72 -5.36 8.07 13.37
CA ILE A 72 -6.70 8.66 13.48
C ILE A 72 -7.33 8.33 14.84
N ALA A 73 -7.10 7.14 15.38
CA ALA A 73 -7.62 6.76 16.70
C ALA A 73 -6.97 7.55 17.85
N GLU A 74 -5.70 7.95 17.71
CA GLU A 74 -4.99 8.75 18.70
C GLU A 74 -5.30 10.26 18.61
N SER A 75 -5.87 10.71 17.48
CA SER A 75 -6.24 12.11 17.24
C SER A 75 -7.68 12.47 17.67
N ASN A 76 -8.43 11.52 18.23
CA ASN A 76 -9.82 11.65 18.71
C ASN A 76 -9.92 11.52 20.23
#